data_AF-A0A7V3M1W4-F1
#
_entry.id   AF-A0A7V3M1W4-F1
#
_cell.length_a   1.000
_cell.length_b   1.000
_cell.length_c   1.000
_cell.angle_alpha   90.00
_cell.angle_beta   90.00
_cell.angle_gamma   90.00
#
_symmetry.space_group_name_H-M   'P 1'
#
loop_
_entity.id
_entity.type
_entity.pdbx_description
1 polymer ?
#
loop_
_entity_poly.entity_id
_entity_poly.type
_entity_poly.pdbx_seq_one_letter_code
_entity_poly.pdbx_strand_id
1 'polypeptide(L)'
;AAIEALAPNGILCLMGVSGGDRRLEIPADRLNLQLVLNNQVVFGTVNARRRDFLQGIRDFAAAERRWPGLLQSLITRVLPPEAFREALDRDPKDIKTVVSFAA
;
A
#
# COMPACT_ATOMS: atom_id res chain seq x y z
N ALA A 1 -3.87 15.80 -9.48
CA ALA A 1 -3.67 14.33 -9.41
C ALA A 1 -2.27 14.00 -8.89
N ALA A 2 -1.98 12.79 -8.39
CA ALA A 2 -0.66 12.44 -7.82
C ALA A 2 0.52 12.68 -8.79
N ILE A 3 0.29 12.55 -10.11
CA ILE A 3 1.30 12.85 -11.15
C ILE A 3 1.74 14.31 -11.10
N GLU A 4 0.84 15.25 -10.86
CA GLU A 4 1.14 16.70 -10.82
C GLU A 4 1.95 17.09 -9.58
N ALA A 5 1.93 16.26 -8.54
CA ALA A 5 2.71 16.48 -7.32
C ALA A 5 4.16 15.98 -7.45
N LEU A 6 4.53 15.35 -8.56
CA LEU A 6 5.90 14.88 -8.76
C LEU A 6 6.86 16.07 -8.95
N ALA A 7 7.94 16.08 -8.18
CA ALA A 7 9.09 16.94 -8.40
C ALA A 7 9.88 16.47 -9.66
N PRO A 8 10.82 17.28 -10.18
CA PRO A 8 11.76 16.83 -11.20
C PRO A 8 12.50 15.55 -10.80
N ASN A 9 12.63 14.62 -11.74
CA ASN A 9 13.14 13.25 -11.58
C ASN A 9 12.32 12.39 -10.60
N GLY A 10 11.08 12.79 -10.28
CA GLY A 10 10.18 12.07 -9.39
C GLY A 10 9.60 10.80 -10.01
N ILE A 11 9.26 9.85 -9.13
CA ILE A 11 8.69 8.55 -9.51
C ILE A 11 7.34 8.37 -8.82
N LEU A 12 6.31 8.06 -9.60
CA LEU A 12 5.00 7.62 -9.10
C LEU A 12 4.84 6.11 -9.31
N CYS A 13 4.72 5.38 -8.19
CA CYS A 13 4.42 3.95 -8.17
C CYS A 13 2.92 3.75 -7.88
N LEU A 14 2.21 3.13 -8.83
CA LEU A 14 0.79 2.82 -8.71
C LEU A 14 0.60 1.40 -8.17
N MET A 15 0.11 1.30 -6.93
CA MET A 15 -0.18 0.01 -6.25
C MET A 15 -1.68 -0.24 -6.04
N GLY A 16 -2.52 0.80 -6.20
CA GLY A 16 -3.96 0.69 -6.03
C GLY A 16 -4.63 0.06 -7.25
N VAL A 17 -5.64 -0.78 -7.01
CA VAL A 17 -6.48 -1.34 -8.08
C VAL A 17 -7.81 -0.62 -8.06
N SER A 18 -8.06 0.22 -9.06
CA SER A 18 -9.37 0.84 -9.29
C SER A 18 -10.22 -0.10 -10.16
N GLY A 19 -11.25 -0.71 -9.59
CA GLY A 19 -12.27 -1.43 -10.35
C GLY A 19 -13.34 -0.47 -10.86
N GLY A 20 -13.67 -0.55 -12.15
CA GLY A 20 -14.86 0.06 -12.74
C GLY A 20 -14.64 0.84 -14.02
N ASP A 21 -15.73 1.11 -14.74
CA ASP A 21 -15.76 1.79 -16.05
C ASP A 21 -15.77 3.32 -15.94
N ARG A 22 -15.36 3.86 -14.78
CA ARG A 22 -15.36 5.30 -14.55
C ARG A 22 -14.31 5.96 -15.45
N ARG A 23 -14.78 6.85 -16.33
CA ARG A 23 -13.93 7.68 -17.17
C ARG A 23 -13.66 9.00 -16.47
N LEU A 24 -12.43 9.49 -16.62
CA LEU A 24 -11.98 10.77 -16.10
C LEU A 24 -11.41 11.57 -17.26
N GLU A 25 -11.75 12.85 -17.33
CA GLU A 25 -11.11 13.80 -18.24
C GLU A 25 -9.81 14.29 -17.61
N ILE A 26 -8.70 14.25 -18.37
CA ILE A 26 -7.37 14.65 -17.90
C ILE A 26 -6.69 15.56 -18.92
N PRO A 27 -5.89 16.56 -18.48
CA PRO A 27 -5.10 17.41 -19.36
C PRO A 27 -3.85 16.65 -19.86
N ALA A 28 -4.05 15.74 -20.81
CA ALA A 28 -3.03 14.79 -21.25
C ALA A 28 -1.78 15.46 -21.86
N ASP A 29 -1.96 16.58 -22.55
CA ASP A 29 -0.90 17.40 -23.13
C ASP A 29 0.04 17.98 -22.06
N ARG A 30 -0.53 18.57 -21.00
CA ARG A 30 0.20 19.13 -19.87
C ARG A 30 0.93 18.03 -19.10
N LEU A 31 0.27 16.90 -18.85
CA LEU A 31 0.90 15.77 -18.15
C LEU A 31 2.06 15.20 -18.98
N ASN A 32 1.88 15.04 -20.30
CA ASN A 32 2.95 14.59 -21.18
C ASN A 32 4.15 15.55 -21.15
N LEU A 33 3.91 16.86 -21.27
CA LEU A 33 4.96 17.87 -21.21
C LEU A 33 5.72 17.82 -19.87
N GLN A 34 4.98 17.72 -18.77
CA GLN A 34 5.56 17.60 -17.43
C GLN A 34 6.44 16.35 -17.32
N LEU A 35 5.96 15.19 -17.75
CA LEU A 35 6.70 13.92 -17.64
C LEU A 35 8.02 13.97 -18.42
N VAL A 36 7.99 14.52 -19.64
CA VAL A 36 9.16 14.62 -20.51
C VAL A 36 10.17 15.64 -19.98
N LEU A 37 9.75 16.88 -19.72
CA LEU A 37 10.68 17.95 -19.33
C LEU A 37 11.29 17.75 -17.95
N ASN A 38 10.58 17.05 -17.06
CA ASN A 38 11.03 16.80 -15.70
C ASN A 38 11.62 15.39 -15.50
N ASN A 39 11.82 14.60 -16.57
CA ASN A 39 12.34 13.22 -16.50
C ASN A 39 11.61 12.33 -15.48
N GLN A 40 10.28 12.37 -15.46
CA GLN A 40 9.49 11.67 -14.45
C GLN A 40 9.08 10.27 -14.93
N VAL A 41 8.87 9.36 -13.97
CA VAL A 41 8.41 8.00 -14.24
C VAL A 41 7.08 7.74 -13.56
N VAL A 42 6.15 7.13 -14.30
CA VAL A 42 4.92 6.56 -13.75
C VAL A 42 4.88 5.09 -14.12
N PHE A 43 4.76 4.20 -13.14
CA PHE A 43 4.63 2.77 -13.40
C PHE A 43 3.69 2.10 -12.41
N GLY A 44 3.05 1.02 -12.87
CA GLY A 44 2.25 0.14 -12.02
C GLY A 44 3.06 -1.05 -11.53
N THR A 45 2.80 -1.49 -10.30
CA THR A 45 3.33 -2.75 -9.77
C THR A 45 2.22 -3.54 -9.10
N VAL A 46 2.31 -4.86 -9.22
CA VAL A 46 1.39 -5.80 -8.59
C VAL A 46 2.15 -7.03 -8.16
N ASN A 47 1.69 -7.63 -7.05
CA ASN A 47 2.23 -8.85 -6.48
C ASN A 47 3.69 -8.72 -5.97
N ALA A 48 4.23 -9.81 -5.43
CA ALA A 48 5.56 -9.92 -4.87
C ALA A 48 6.10 -11.35 -5.05
N ARG A 49 7.42 -11.51 -5.09
CA ARG A 49 8.11 -12.80 -5.17
C ARG A 49 8.82 -13.11 -3.87
N ARG A 50 9.26 -14.37 -3.69
CA ARG A 50 9.97 -14.84 -2.49
C ARG A 50 11.05 -13.88 -1.96
N ARG A 51 11.85 -13.29 -2.86
CA ARG A 51 12.90 -12.35 -2.47
C ARG A 51 12.36 -11.11 -1.75
N ASP A 52 11.18 -10.64 -2.16
CA ASP A 52 10.53 -9.45 -1.64
C ASP A 52 9.97 -9.75 -0.23
N PHE A 53 9.43 -10.96 -0.01
CA PHE A 53 9.05 -11.43 1.34
C PHE A 53 10.25 -11.52 2.29
N LEU A 54 11.38 -12.07 1.81
CA LEU A 54 12.61 -12.14 2.62
C LEU A 54 13.15 -10.74 2.96
N GLN A 55 13.04 -9.79 2.04
CA GLN A 55 13.37 -8.40 2.32
C GLN A 55 12.41 -7.80 3.35
N GLY A 56 11.09 -8.04 3.21
CA GLY A 56 10.07 -7.57 4.14
C GLY A 56 10.31 -8.03 5.59
N ILE A 57 10.78 -9.26 5.81
CA ILE A 57 11.16 -9.73 7.16
C ILE A 57 12.29 -8.87 7.75
N ARG A 58 13.31 -8.54 6.94
CA ARG A 58 14.42 -7.68 7.39
C ARG A 58 13.93 -6.26 7.69
N ASP A 59 13.05 -5.74 6.85
CA ASP A 59 12.48 -4.40 6.98
C ASP A 59 11.60 -4.29 8.23
N PHE A 60 10.76 -5.30 8.50
CA PHE A 60 9.98 -5.38 9.73
C PHE A 60 10.87 -5.43 10.97
N ALA A 61 11.92 -6.25 10.97
CA ALA A 61 12.85 -6.28 12.10
C ALA A 61 13.55 -4.92 12.30
N ALA A 62 13.90 -4.21 11.22
CA ALA A 62 14.47 -2.88 11.30
C ALA A 62 13.47 -1.83 11.82
N ALA A 63 12.22 -1.89 11.35
CA ALA A 63 11.16 -1.01 11.80
C ALA A 63 10.88 -1.20 13.30
N GLU A 64 10.79 -2.43 13.78
CA GLU A 64 10.56 -2.72 15.20
C GLU A 64 11.72 -2.24 16.08
N ARG A 65 12.97 -2.36 15.63
CA ARG A 65 14.12 -1.77 16.35
C ARG A 65 14.08 -0.25 16.39
N ARG A 66 13.62 0.38 15.30
CA ARG A 66 13.56 1.84 15.17
C ARG A 66 12.39 2.44 15.95
N TRP A 67 11.27 1.73 15.98
CA TRP A 67 10.01 2.09 16.62
C TRP A 67 9.42 0.87 17.36
N PRO A 68 9.90 0.57 18.57
CA PRO A 68 9.42 -0.57 19.34
C PRO A 68 7.90 -0.49 19.58
N GLY A 69 7.20 -1.60 19.36
CA GLY A 69 5.76 -1.75 19.49
C GLY A 69 4.95 -1.25 18.29
N LEU A 70 5.57 -0.65 17.27
CA LEU A 70 4.86 -0.13 16.09
C LEU A 70 4.15 -1.26 15.33
N LEU A 71 4.84 -2.38 15.07
CA LEU A 71 4.22 -3.45 14.29
C LEU A 71 3.04 -4.08 15.03
N GLN A 72 3.16 -4.19 16.36
CA GLN A 72 2.08 -4.71 17.20
C GLN A 72 0.88 -3.75 17.23
N SER A 73 1.10 -2.43 17.28
CA SER A 73 0.01 -1.46 17.33
C SER A 73 -0.81 -1.37 16.04
N LEU A 74 -0.25 -1.83 14.91
CA LEU A 74 -1.00 -1.94 13.64
C LEU A 74 -2.02 -3.08 13.68
N ILE A 75 -1.81 -4.11 14.52
CA ILE A 75 -2.77 -5.21 14.71
C ILE A 75 -3.84 -4.74 15.70
N THR A 76 -4.97 -4.27 15.17
CA THR A 76 -6.04 -3.71 16.00
C THR A 76 -6.96 -4.78 16.58
N ARG A 77 -7.08 -5.93 15.90
CA ARG A 77 -7.97 -7.03 16.31
C ARG A 77 -7.34 -8.39 16.04
N VAL A 78 -7.44 -9.28 17.02
CA VAL A 78 -7.10 -10.70 16.89
C VAL A 78 -8.32 -11.51 17.30
N LEU A 79 -8.80 -12.37 16.41
CA LEU A 79 -10.00 -13.18 16.62
C LEU A 79 -9.67 -14.66 16.43
N PRO A 80 -10.36 -15.57 17.14
CA PRO A 80 -10.24 -16.99 16.89
C PRO A 80 -11.01 -17.38 15.61
N PRO A 81 -10.78 -18.57 15.03
CA PRO A 81 -11.37 -18.96 13.74
C PRO A 81 -12.90 -19.02 13.77
N GLU A 82 -13.50 -19.31 14.93
CA GLU A 82 -14.95 -19.39 15.10
C GLU A 82 -15.62 -18.02 14.90
N ALA A 83 -14.89 -16.93 15.15
CA ALA A 83 -15.36 -15.55 15.04
C ALA A 83 -14.94 -14.87 13.72
N PHE A 84 -14.49 -15.63 12.70
CA PHE A 84 -13.93 -15.04 11.47
C PHE A 84 -14.89 -14.08 10.74
N ARG A 85 -16.21 -14.25 10.88
CA ARG A 85 -17.21 -13.37 10.25
C ARG A 85 -17.10 -11.95 10.79
N GLU A 86 -16.86 -11.80 12.09
CA GLU A 86 -16.67 -10.49 12.73
C GLU A 86 -15.41 -9.80 12.20
N ALA A 87 -14.42 -10.55 11.68
CA ALA A 87 -13.23 -9.97 11.05
C ALA A 87 -13.54 -9.22 9.75
N LEU A 88 -14.68 -9.54 9.11
CA LEU A 88 -15.15 -8.89 7.87
C LEU A 88 -15.98 -7.64 8.16
N ASP A 89 -16.54 -7.54 9.37
CA ASP A 89 -17.25 -6.35 9.85
C ASP A 89 -16.23 -5.30 10.29
N ARG A 90 -15.90 -4.41 9.35
CA ARG A 90 -14.85 -3.39 9.50
C ARG A 90 -15.31 -2.20 10.34
N ASP A 91 -14.57 -1.89 11.41
CA ASP A 91 -14.65 -0.58 12.08
C ASP A 91 -13.74 0.43 11.36
N PRO A 92 -14.14 1.72 11.19
CA PRO A 92 -13.27 2.74 10.62
C PRO A 92 -11.91 2.92 11.33
N LYS A 93 -11.82 2.53 12.61
CA LYS A 93 -10.59 2.54 13.42
C LYS A 93 -9.70 1.32 13.18
N ASP A 94 -10.21 0.28 12.51
CA ASP A 94 -9.42 -0.93 12.22
C ASP A 94 -8.31 -0.64 11.20
N ILE A 95 -7.11 -1.14 11.51
CA ILE A 95 -5.94 -1.10 10.62
C ILE A 95 -5.68 -2.50 10.07
N LYS A 96 -5.42 -3.46 10.95
CA LYS A 96 -5.18 -4.86 10.58
C LYS A 96 -5.87 -5.81 11.56
N THR A 97 -6.81 -6.58 11.02
CA THR A 97 -7.45 -7.71 11.72
C THR A 97 -6.73 -9.02 11.37
N VAL A 98 -6.51 -9.86 12.39
CA VAL A 98 -5.87 -11.18 12.27
C VAL A 98 -6.82 -12.25 12.80
N VAL A 99 -6.97 -13.34 12.06
CA VAL A 99 -7.60 -14.57 12.55
C VAL A 99 -6.49 -15.51 13.00
N SER A 100 -6.42 -15.81 14.29
CA SER A 100 -5.39 -16.66 14.88
C SER A 100 -5.87 -18.11 14.96
N PHE A 101 -5.12 -19.03 14.36
CA PHE A 101 -5.34 -20.48 14.46
C PHE A 101 -4.42 -21.14 15.50
N ALA A 102 -3.57 -20.35 16.17
CA ALA A 102 -2.74 -20.85 17.25
C ALA A 102 -3.62 -21.13 18.48
N ALA A 103 -3.38 -22.28 19.13
CA ALA A 103 -4.00 -22.66 20.40
C ALA A 103 -3.54 -21.76 21.56
#